data_AF-A0A646KSE3-F1
#
_entry.id   AF-A0A646KSE3-F1
#
_cell.length_a   1.000
_cell.length_b   1.000
_cell.length_c   1.000
_cell.angle_alpha   90.00
_cell.angle_beta   90.00
_cell.angle_gamma   90.00
#
_symmetry.space_group_name_H-M   'P 1'
#
loop_
_entity.id
_entity.type
_entity.pdbx_description
1 polymer ?
#
loop_
_entity_poly.entity_id
_entity_poly.type
_entity_poly.pdbx_seq_one_letter_code
_entity_poly.pdbx_strand_id
1 'polypeptide(L)' 'MDEARSRGCTRIEVWTGGDPGHEPARRTYDKAGFTALPVIHYYREL' A
#
# COMPACT_ATOMS: atom_id res chain seq x y z
N MET A 1 -4.04 11.21 -9.01
CA MET A 1 -3.54 10.11 -9.88
C MET A 1 -3.18 10.59 -11.29
N ASP A 2 -3.49 11.83 -11.66
CA ASP A 2 -3.42 12.27 -13.06
C ASP A 2 -1.99 12.42 -13.59
N GLU A 3 -1.05 12.83 -12.74
CA GLU A 3 0.38 12.88 -13.11
C GLU A 3 0.97 11.49 -13.40
N ALA A 4 0.53 10.45 -12.69
CA ALA A 4 0.97 9.09 -13.00
C ALA A 4 0.39 8.62 -14.35
N ARG A 5 -0.87 8.97 -14.62
CA ARG A 5 -1.54 8.63 -15.89
C ARG A 5 -0.91 9.36 -17.08
N SER A 6 -0.55 10.64 -16.93
CA SER A 6 0.09 11.43 -17.99
C SER A 6 1.45 10.85 -18.40
N ARG A 7 2.13 10.17 -17.47
CA ARG A 7 3.39 9.45 -17.70
C ARG A 7 3.21 8.02 -18.20
N GLY A 8 1.99 7.58 -18.48
CA GLY A 8 1.70 6.23 -18.95
C GLY A 8 1.79 5.14 -17.86
N CYS A 9 1.79 5.51 -16.57
CA CYS A 9 1.76 4.52 -15.50
C CYS A 9 0.40 3.83 -15.46
N THR A 10 0.42 2.49 -15.43
CA THR A 10 -0.80 1.66 -15.35
C THR A 10 -1.13 1.21 -13.92
N ARG A 11 -0.21 1.40 -12.97
CA ARG A 11 -0.37 0.99 -11.57
C ARG A 11 0.42 1.91 -10.64
N ILE A 12 -0.12 2.12 -9.44
CA ILE A 12 0.57 2.72 -8.28
C ILE A 12 0.51 1.71 -7.16
N GLU A 13 1.62 1.58 -6.42
CA GLU A 13 1.76 0.68 -5.30
C GLU A 13 2.16 1.47 -4.06
N VAL A 14 1.59 1.10 -2.92
CA VAL A 14 1.90 1.69 -1.62
C VAL A 14 1.90 0.59 -0.56
N TRP A 15 2.84 0.68 0.37
CA TRP A 15 3.07 -0.30 1.41
C TRP A 15 2.85 0.30 2.79
N THR A 16 2.34 -0.50 3.72
CA THR A 16 2.23 -0.14 5.13
C THR A 16 2.17 -1.41 5.98
N GLY A 17 2.51 -1.30 7.25
CA GLY A 17 2.48 -2.42 8.19
C GLY A 17 1.06 -2.93 8.44
N GLY A 18 0.97 -4.19 8.88
CA GLY A 18 -0.26 -4.81 9.35
C GLY A 18 -0.60 -4.51 10.82
N ASP A 19 0.33 -3.95 11.59
CA ASP A 19 0.14 -3.66 13.01
C ASP A 19 -0.85 -2.50 13.26
N PRO A 20 -1.33 -2.33 14.51
CA PRO A 20 -2.30 -1.29 14.84
C PRO A 20 -1.82 0.14 14.60
N GLY A 21 -0.52 0.42 14.74
CA GLY A 21 0.05 1.75 14.50
C GLY A 21 -0.13 2.22 13.06
N HIS A 22 -0.22 1.27 12.13
CA HIS A 22 -0.44 1.52 10.71
C HIS A 22 -1.91 1.51 10.27
N GLU A 23 -2.86 1.28 11.18
CA GLU A 23 -4.30 1.31 10.85
C GLU A 23 -4.75 2.64 10.21
N PRO A 24 -4.31 3.83 10.67
CA PRO A 24 -4.67 5.09 10.01
C PRO A 24 -4.19 5.18 8.56
N ALA A 25 -3.03 4.61 8.24
CA ALA A 25 -2.50 4.58 6.88
C ALA A 25 -3.36 3.67 5.99
N ARG A 26 -3.70 2.47 6.45
CA ARG A 26 -4.58 1.55 5.71
C ARG A 26 -5.94 2.19 5.39
N ARG A 27 -6.57 2.84 6.39
CA ARG A 27 -7.84 3.58 6.17
C ARG A 27 -7.70 4.71 5.15
N THR A 28 -6.52 5.33 5.04
CA THR A 28 -6.27 6.38 4.06
C THR A 28 -6.17 5.80 2.65
N TYR A 29 -5.51 4.65 2.49
CA TYR A 29 -5.38 3.97 1.21
C TYR A 29 -6.71 3.36 0.74
N ASP A 30 -7.49 2.77 1.65
CA ASP A 30 -8.83 2.26 1.35
C ASP A 30 -9.73 3.39 0.79
N LYS A 31 -9.73 4.56 1.47
CA LYS A 31 -10.47 5.75 1.00
C LYS A 31 -9.97 6.28 -0.34
N ALA A 32 -8.69 6.11 -0.64
CA ALA A 32 -8.08 6.50 -1.91
C ALA A 32 -8.29 5.45 -3.03
N GLY A 33 -9.00 4.36 -2.76
CA GLY A 33 -9.36 3.33 -3.75
C GLY A 33 -8.27 2.29 -4.00
N PHE A 34 -7.30 2.15 -3.10
CA PHE A 34 -6.35 1.03 -3.15
C PHE A 34 -7.01 -0.25 -2.64
N THR A 35 -6.59 -1.39 -3.21
CA THR A 35 -7.01 -2.71 -2.76
C THR A 35 -5.88 -3.35 -1.96
N ALA A 36 -6.16 -3.76 -0.73
CA ALA A 36 -5.21 -4.49 0.09
C ALA A 36 -4.93 -5.88 -0.50
N LEU A 37 -3.65 -6.25 -0.59
CA LEU A 37 -3.22 -7.59 -0.99
C LEU A 37 -2.62 -8.31 0.22
N PRO A 38 -2.89 -9.62 0.41
CA PRO A 38 -2.25 -10.39 1.47
C PRO A 38 -0.76 -10.55 1.14
N VAL A 39 0.11 -10.24 2.11
CA VAL A 39 1.56 -10.33 1.95
C VAL A 39 2.15 -11.08 3.15
N ILE A 40 3.05 -12.02 2.87
CA ILE A 40 3.76 -12.80 3.88
C ILE A 40 5.21 -12.34 3.90
N HIS A 41 5.69 -11.91 5.06
CA HIS A 41 7.09 -11.54 5.29
C HIS A 41 7.76 -12.60 6.18
N TYR A 42 8.91 -13.12 5.76
CA TYR A 42 9.76 -14.00 6.57
C TYR A 42 10.97 -13.21 7.06
N TYR A 43 11.25 -13.30 8.36
CA TYR A 43 12.46 -12.74 8.97
C TYR A 43 13.16 -13.83 9.78
N ARG A 44 14.49 -13.78 9.82
CA ARG A 44 15.33 -14.58 10.70
C ARG A 44 16.32 -13.63 11.37
N GLU A 45 16.33 -13.65 12.69
CA GLU A 45 17.42 -13.07 13.47
C GLU A 45 18.67 -13.97 13.35
N LEU A 46 19.85 -13.37 13.22
CA LEU A 46 21.12 -14.07 13.00
C LEU A 46 21.83 -14.40 14.31
#